data_AF-A0A2D6IP35-F1
#
_entry.id   AF-A0A2D6IP35-F1
#
_cell.length_a   1.000
_cell.length_b   1.000
_cell.length_c   1.000
_cell.angle_alpha   90.00
_cell.angle_beta   90.00
_cell.angle_gamma   90.00
#
_symmetry.space_group_name_H-M   'P 1'
#
loop_
_entity.id
_entity.type
_entity.pdbx_description
1 polymer ?
#
loop_
_entity_poly.entity_id
_entity_poly.type
_entity_poly.pdbx_seq_one_letter_code
_entity_poly.pdbx_strand_id
1 'polypeptide(L)'
;MLVLTVMIAGAKIGVAGAAIVLVVVIGLGVVLLLTKHDPASDAPRNDTDVRPTAASPDAGDHSEPGETVAREPAEEYRAPQPETSGPSDTYPRSDLVMPFDPADVDPLRGDINPLGVVRFDKDQPQYGHSGIDVPLNQNSPIYAVAAGEIVVVKSADDPWDGMGVWQLLEPTRPGEGWAFVYEHILLAPGIAVGEVLATGDLVGYKAAPSGFTAHFQLSAMFNNYKFSRGMECWPDYLNESASTVLFSWWNVHRASERLIGNWSGNQEDGRYPFRSLLDKSVYPDGPQLCYPPGTDVR
;
A
#
# COMPACT_ATOMS: atom_id res chain seq x y z
N MET A 1 -47.11 -14.72 2.04
CA MET A 1 -46.94 -15.96 2.83
C MET A 1 -47.48 -17.10 1.97
N LEU A 2 -46.60 -17.77 1.23
CA LEU A 2 -46.94 -18.91 0.38
C LEU A 2 -45.91 -19.99 0.72
N VAL A 3 -46.37 -21.06 1.36
CA VAL A 3 -45.54 -22.19 1.80
C VAL A 3 -45.46 -23.17 0.64
N LEU A 4 -44.28 -23.33 0.07
CA LEU A 4 -44.02 -24.36 -0.94
C LEU A 4 -43.39 -25.57 -0.24
N THR A 5 -44.22 -26.58 0.02
CA THR A 5 -43.79 -27.87 0.57
C THR A 5 -43.24 -28.74 -0.55
N VAL A 6 -41.93 -29.01 -0.54
CA VAL A 6 -41.30 -30.01 -1.42
C VAL A 6 -41.26 -31.34 -0.67
N MET A 7 -42.08 -32.31 -1.08
CA MET A 7 -41.92 -33.70 -0.67
C MET A 7 -40.95 -34.39 -1.63
N ILE A 8 -39.80 -34.85 -1.11
CA ILE A 8 -38.92 -35.78 -1.83
C ILE A 8 -39.24 -37.18 -1.32
N ALA A 9 -39.96 -37.96 -2.12
CA ALA A 9 -40.15 -39.38 -1.87
C ALA A 9 -38.88 -40.15 -2.26
N GLY A 10 -38.28 -40.83 -1.28
CA GLY A 10 -37.09 -41.64 -1.47
C GLY A 10 -37.40 -42.94 -2.23
N ALA A 11 -36.68 -43.17 -3.32
CA ALA A 11 -36.55 -44.48 -3.95
C ALA A 11 -35.10 -44.93 -3.86
N LYS A 12 -34.86 -46.05 -3.15
CA LYS A 12 -33.58 -46.77 -3.18
C LYS A 12 -33.52 -47.56 -4.49
N ILE A 13 -32.59 -47.23 -5.38
CA ILE A 13 -32.23 -48.08 -6.52
C ILE A 13 -30.70 -48.20 -6.52
N GLY A 14 -30.24 -49.44 -6.45
CA GLY A 14 -28.84 -49.80 -6.53
C GLY A 14 -28.35 -49.99 -7.96
N VAL A 15 -27.03 -49.90 -8.09
CA VAL A 15 -26.14 -50.56 -9.07
C VAL A 15 -26.32 -50.23 -10.56
N ALA A 16 -25.27 -49.59 -11.08
CA ALA A 16 -24.67 -49.68 -12.41
C ALA A 16 -25.55 -49.48 -13.67
N GLY A 17 -25.20 -48.46 -14.46
CA GLY A 17 -25.61 -48.36 -15.85
C GLY A 17 -25.59 -46.92 -16.35
N ALA A 18 -24.66 -46.62 -17.26
CA ALA A 18 -24.56 -45.34 -17.94
C ALA A 18 -25.85 -45.01 -18.72
N ALA A 19 -26.37 -43.79 -18.54
CA ALA A 19 -27.29 -43.17 -19.47
C ALA A 19 -27.07 -41.65 -19.47
N ILE A 20 -26.56 -41.18 -20.60
CA ILE A 20 -26.50 -39.77 -21.00
C ILE A 20 -27.94 -39.26 -21.09
N VAL A 21 -28.26 -38.21 -20.33
CA VAL A 21 -29.50 -37.44 -20.53
C VAL A 21 -29.10 -36.00 -20.86
N LEU A 22 -29.14 -35.72 -22.15
CA LEU A 22 -29.13 -34.40 -22.75
C LEU A 22 -30.50 -33.76 -22.49
N VAL A 23 -30.55 -32.62 -21.78
CA VAL A 23 -31.72 -31.72 -21.81
C VAL A 23 -31.26 -30.37 -22.31
N VAL A 24 -31.50 -30.13 -23.59
CA VAL A 24 -31.59 -28.81 -24.20
C VAL A 24 -33.07 -28.46 -24.26
N VAL A 25 -33.42 -27.20 -23.97
CA VAL A 25 -34.41 -26.34 -24.67
C VAL A 25 -35.11 -25.37 -23.68
N ILE A 26 -34.69 -24.09 -23.64
CA ILE A 26 -35.26 -22.87 -24.28
C ILE A 26 -36.19 -22.06 -23.35
N GLY A 27 -35.98 -20.74 -23.30
CA GLY A 27 -37.03 -19.73 -23.10
C GLY A 27 -36.78 -18.77 -21.93
N LEU A 28 -35.95 -17.72 -22.09
CA LEU A 28 -36.32 -16.35 -22.54
C LEU A 28 -37.42 -15.67 -21.69
N GLY A 29 -37.05 -14.59 -20.98
CA GLY A 29 -38.00 -13.77 -20.22
C GLY A 29 -37.40 -12.51 -19.58
N VAL A 30 -36.90 -11.60 -20.42
CA VAL A 30 -36.92 -10.12 -20.31
C VAL A 30 -36.85 -9.51 -18.89
N VAL A 31 -35.68 -8.99 -18.51
CA VAL A 31 -35.56 -7.94 -17.49
C VAL A 31 -35.33 -6.61 -18.20
N LEU A 32 -36.39 -5.83 -18.32
CA LEU A 32 -36.35 -4.39 -18.58
C LEU A 32 -35.95 -3.69 -17.28
N LEU A 33 -34.73 -3.16 -17.20
CA LEU A 33 -34.37 -2.20 -16.16
C LEU A 33 -33.68 -0.98 -16.78
N LEU A 34 -34.37 0.13 -16.57
CA LEU A 34 -34.09 1.51 -16.93
C LEU A 34 -32.82 2.02 -16.25
N THR A 35 -31.92 2.66 -16.99
CA THR A 35 -31.13 3.79 -16.47
C THR A 35 -30.84 4.80 -17.57
N LYS A 36 -31.75 5.80 -17.62
CA LYS A 36 -31.51 7.25 -17.77
C LYS A 36 -30.10 7.67 -18.20
N HIS A 37 -29.99 8.21 -19.41
CA HIS A 37 -28.94 9.15 -19.82
C HIS A 37 -29.38 10.57 -19.46
N ASP A 38 -28.55 11.30 -18.71
CA ASP A 38 -28.53 12.75 -18.72
C ASP A 38 -27.08 13.20 -19.05
N PRO A 39 -26.88 14.16 -19.96
CA PRO A 39 -25.58 14.55 -20.49
C PRO A 39 -24.84 15.60 -19.63
N ALA A 40 -23.55 15.71 -19.93
CA ALA A 40 -22.54 16.58 -19.36
C ALA A 40 -22.99 18.02 -19.02
N SER A 41 -22.56 18.49 -17.84
CA SER A 41 -22.56 19.90 -17.46
C SER A 41 -21.12 20.42 -17.53
N ASP A 42 -20.87 21.27 -18.52
CA ASP A 42 -19.69 22.13 -18.60
C ASP A 42 -19.65 23.10 -17.40
N ALA A 43 -18.54 23.11 -16.67
CA ALA A 43 -18.23 24.16 -15.70
C ALA A 43 -17.15 25.09 -16.28
N PRO A 44 -17.31 26.42 -16.22
CA PRO A 44 -16.35 27.36 -16.75
C PRO A 44 -15.09 27.47 -15.88
N ARG A 45 -13.92 27.44 -16.54
CA ARG A 45 -12.62 27.84 -16.00
C ARG A 45 -12.66 29.33 -15.62
N ASN A 46 -12.28 29.64 -14.39
CA ASN A 46 -12.06 31.01 -13.95
C ASN A 46 -10.54 31.25 -13.85
N ASP A 47 -9.97 31.79 -14.93
CA ASP A 47 -8.64 32.40 -14.94
C ASP A 47 -8.73 33.74 -14.21
N THR A 48 -8.02 33.89 -13.09
CA THR A 48 -7.58 35.21 -12.63
C THR A 48 -6.13 35.14 -12.18
N ASP A 49 -5.31 35.55 -13.13
CA ASP A 49 -3.94 35.96 -13.05
C ASP A 49 -3.84 37.26 -12.22
N VAL A 50 -3.20 37.23 -11.05
CA VAL A 50 -2.76 38.44 -10.34
C VAL A 50 -1.43 38.20 -9.60
N ARG A 51 -0.38 38.78 -10.15
CA ARG A 51 0.84 39.26 -9.46
C ARG A 51 1.20 40.60 -10.15
N PRO A 52 2.11 41.44 -9.63
CA PRO A 52 2.68 41.60 -8.28
C PRO A 52 2.67 43.09 -7.80
N THR A 53 2.87 43.36 -6.49
CA THR A 53 3.50 44.63 -6.08
C THR A 53 4.31 44.48 -4.79
N ALA A 54 5.53 44.99 -4.82
CA ALA A 54 6.53 45.03 -3.76
C ALA A 54 6.31 46.18 -2.76
N ALA A 55 6.82 46.03 -1.53
CA ALA A 55 7.47 47.09 -0.76
C ALA A 55 8.23 46.53 0.46
N SER A 56 9.52 46.85 0.54
CA SER A 56 10.40 46.98 1.72
C SER A 56 10.79 48.47 1.76
N PRO A 57 11.40 49.08 2.81
CA PRO A 57 11.90 48.57 4.10
C PRO A 57 11.42 49.40 5.32
N ASP A 58 11.78 49.02 6.55
CA ASP A 58 12.16 50.03 7.55
C ASP A 58 13.12 49.50 8.61
N ALA A 59 14.05 50.37 9.00
CA ALA A 59 15.14 50.19 9.93
C ALA A 59 14.74 50.69 11.33
N GLY A 60 15.24 50.03 12.37
CA GLY A 60 15.03 50.45 13.75
C GLY A 60 16.19 50.02 14.64
N ASP A 61 17.21 50.86 14.68
CA ASP A 61 18.35 50.85 15.59
C ASP A 61 17.93 51.47 16.93
N HIS A 62 18.13 50.74 18.04
CA HIS A 62 18.18 51.32 19.38
C HIS A 62 19.19 50.55 20.23
N SER A 63 20.37 51.16 20.36
CA SER A 63 21.39 50.84 21.37
C SER A 63 21.19 51.70 22.61
N GLU A 64 21.16 51.10 23.80
CA GLU A 64 21.50 51.78 25.06
C GLU A 64 22.52 50.95 25.86
N PRO A 65 23.50 51.59 26.53
CA PRO A 65 24.56 50.91 27.28
C PRO A 65 24.21 50.79 28.77
N GLY A 66 24.31 49.57 29.32
CA GLY A 66 24.11 49.29 30.74
C GLY A 66 25.25 48.50 31.38
N GLU A 67 26.02 49.20 32.20
CA GLU A 67 26.61 48.80 33.49
C GLU A 67 27.51 47.53 33.60
N THR A 68 28.81 47.79 33.84
CA THR A 68 29.83 46.78 34.13
C THR A 68 29.85 46.45 35.62
N VAL A 69 29.28 45.30 36.00
CA VAL A 69 29.44 44.69 37.32
C VAL A 69 30.63 43.72 37.28
N ALA A 70 31.58 43.91 38.20
CA ALA A 70 32.74 43.04 38.36
C ALA A 70 32.31 41.60 38.74
N ARG A 71 32.73 40.62 37.94
CA ARG A 71 32.40 39.20 38.11
C ARG A 71 33.55 38.47 38.81
N GLU A 72 33.23 37.75 39.88
CA GLU A 72 34.15 36.83 40.58
C GLU A 72 34.75 35.77 39.63
N PRO A 73 35.96 35.25 39.91
CA PRO A 73 36.59 34.22 39.09
C PRO A 73 35.77 32.91 39.17
N ALA A 74 35.20 32.52 38.03
CA ALA A 74 34.42 31.30 37.89
C ALA A 74 35.29 30.05 38.09
N GLU A 75 34.83 29.13 38.93
CA GLU A 75 35.27 27.74 38.89
C GLU A 75 35.03 27.18 37.48
N GLU A 76 36.02 26.49 36.91
CA GLU A 76 35.99 25.92 35.58
C GLU A 76 34.92 24.81 35.53
N TYR A 77 33.72 25.21 35.12
CA TYR A 77 32.62 24.30 34.79
C TYR A 77 33.06 23.37 33.65
N ARG A 78 33.46 22.15 33.99
CA ARG A 78 33.49 21.05 33.02
C ARG A 78 32.06 20.60 32.77
N ALA A 79 31.49 21.07 31.68
CA ALA A 79 30.23 20.57 31.16
C ALA A 79 30.30 19.03 31.06
N PRO A 80 29.21 18.30 31.41
CA PRO A 80 29.09 16.88 31.11
C PRO A 80 29.42 16.69 29.63
N GLN A 81 30.44 15.89 29.32
CA GLN A 81 30.72 15.51 27.95
C GLN A 81 29.48 14.78 27.44
N PRO A 82 28.81 15.26 26.37
CA PRO A 82 27.68 14.55 25.81
C PRO A 82 28.19 13.17 25.40
N GLU A 83 27.55 12.12 25.89
CA GLU A 83 27.78 10.78 25.38
C GLU A 83 27.42 10.80 23.89
N THR A 84 28.47 10.83 23.07
CA THR A 84 28.40 10.69 21.63
C THR A 84 28.10 9.24 21.28
N SER A 85 26.89 8.78 21.59
CA SER A 85 26.20 7.80 20.76
C SER A 85 25.42 8.60 19.74
N GLY A 86 26.09 8.99 18.64
CA GLY A 86 25.39 9.56 17.49
C GLY A 86 24.31 8.58 17.02
N PRO A 87 23.19 9.07 16.47
CA PRO A 87 22.23 8.19 15.81
C PRO A 87 22.99 7.34 14.79
N SER A 88 22.86 6.02 14.88
CA SER A 88 23.46 5.10 13.92
C SER A 88 22.90 5.45 12.53
N ASP A 89 23.74 6.04 11.68
CA ASP A 89 23.43 6.47 10.30
C ASP A 89 23.08 5.32 9.33
N THR A 90 22.84 4.11 9.84
CA THR A 90 22.46 2.94 9.05
C THR A 90 20.95 2.72 9.17
N TYR A 91 20.19 3.45 8.36
CA TYR A 91 18.74 3.28 8.16
C TYR A 91 18.50 2.84 6.72
N PRO A 92 17.61 1.86 6.47
CA PRO A 92 16.47 1.44 7.32
C PRO A 92 16.70 0.22 8.26
N ARG A 93 15.82 0.05 9.26
CA ARG A 93 15.82 -1.12 10.16
C ARG A 93 15.54 -2.42 9.41
N SER A 94 16.28 -3.47 9.73
CA SER A 94 16.02 -4.84 9.27
C SER A 94 15.17 -5.64 10.28
N ASP A 95 14.19 -5.00 10.92
CA ASP A 95 13.39 -5.62 12.00
C ASP A 95 11.88 -5.60 11.76
N LEU A 96 11.41 -5.18 10.58
CA LEU A 96 9.99 -5.10 10.27
C LEU A 96 9.31 -6.47 10.45
N VAL A 97 8.08 -6.48 10.94
CA VAL A 97 7.23 -7.67 10.97
C VAL A 97 6.30 -7.71 9.77
N MET A 98 5.69 -8.86 9.53
CA MET A 98 4.70 -9.02 8.46
C MET A 98 3.46 -8.13 8.69
N PRO A 99 3.03 -7.34 7.68
CA PRO A 99 1.81 -6.54 7.79
C PRO A 99 0.53 -7.36 7.62
N PHE A 100 0.60 -8.61 7.19
CA PHE A 100 -0.53 -9.52 6.98
C PHE A 100 -0.09 -10.99 7.09
N ASP A 101 -1.03 -11.91 7.23
CA ASP A 101 -0.75 -13.35 7.15
C ASP A 101 -0.71 -13.80 5.67
N PRO A 102 0.39 -14.38 5.14
CA PRO A 102 0.41 -14.88 3.76
C PRO A 102 -0.64 -15.95 3.45
N ALA A 103 -1.20 -16.64 4.46
CA ALA A 103 -2.32 -17.56 4.27
C ALA A 103 -3.62 -16.84 3.83
N ASP A 104 -3.72 -15.54 4.08
CA ASP A 104 -4.85 -14.70 3.69
C ASP A 104 -4.77 -14.18 2.25
N VAL A 105 -3.66 -14.41 1.57
CA VAL A 105 -3.52 -14.06 0.15
C VAL A 105 -4.36 -15.03 -0.68
N ASP A 106 -5.32 -14.49 -1.44
CA ASP A 106 -6.14 -15.25 -2.38
C ASP A 106 -5.74 -14.92 -3.82
N PRO A 107 -4.78 -15.68 -4.41
CA PRO A 107 -4.33 -15.41 -5.77
C PRO A 107 -5.40 -15.66 -6.87
N LEU A 108 -6.66 -16.03 -6.55
CA LEU A 108 -7.73 -16.39 -7.51
C LEU A 108 -8.51 -15.11 -7.80
N ARG A 109 -8.34 -14.13 -6.91
CA ARG A 109 -9.19 -12.97 -6.78
C ARG A 109 -8.34 -11.71 -6.81
N GLY A 110 -7.25 -11.71 -7.56
CA GLY A 110 -6.44 -10.51 -7.81
C GLY A 110 -5.02 -10.85 -8.22
N ASP A 111 -4.36 -9.86 -8.78
CA ASP A 111 -2.96 -9.96 -9.21
C ASP A 111 -2.03 -9.46 -8.12
N ILE A 112 -0.87 -10.08 -8.00
CA ILE A 112 0.24 -9.50 -7.25
C ILE A 112 0.92 -8.51 -8.19
N ASN A 113 0.86 -7.22 -7.86
CA ASN A 113 1.59 -6.20 -8.62
C ASN A 113 2.86 -5.83 -7.86
N PRO A 114 4.04 -6.12 -8.44
CA PRO A 114 5.29 -5.91 -7.75
C PRO A 114 5.64 -4.41 -7.65
N LEU A 115 6.56 -4.09 -6.75
CA LEU A 115 7.15 -2.77 -6.64
C LEU A 115 8.09 -2.51 -7.84
N GLY A 116 8.15 -1.26 -8.28
CA GLY A 116 9.16 -0.76 -9.23
C GLY A 116 8.80 -0.91 -10.71
N VAL A 117 7.74 -1.65 -11.05
CA VAL A 117 7.36 -1.90 -12.45
C VAL A 117 6.47 -0.80 -13.01
N VAL A 118 6.67 -0.41 -14.26
CA VAL A 118 5.78 0.48 -15.02
C VAL A 118 4.77 -0.38 -15.76
N ARG A 119 3.51 -0.35 -15.31
CA ARG A 119 2.46 -1.27 -15.80
C ARG A 119 1.54 -0.61 -16.82
N PHE A 120 1.40 0.71 -16.76
CA PHE A 120 0.55 1.52 -17.64
C PHE A 120 1.03 2.98 -17.60
N ASP A 121 0.54 3.82 -18.51
CA ASP A 121 1.04 5.19 -18.73
C ASP A 121 0.89 6.15 -17.54
N LYS A 122 0.03 5.81 -16.56
CA LYS A 122 -0.15 6.59 -15.32
C LYS A 122 0.87 6.21 -14.24
N ASP A 123 1.52 5.05 -14.31
CA ASP A 123 2.68 4.77 -13.46
C ASP A 123 3.83 5.72 -13.85
N GLN A 124 4.56 6.24 -12.86
CA GLN A 124 5.64 7.18 -13.09
C GLN A 124 6.83 6.46 -13.76
N PRO A 125 7.28 6.84 -14.97
CA PRO A 125 8.32 6.08 -15.68
C PRO A 125 9.63 5.92 -14.90
N GLN A 126 9.99 6.92 -14.10
CA GLN A 126 11.23 6.90 -13.31
C GLN A 126 11.20 5.95 -12.09
N TYR A 127 10.02 5.52 -11.65
CA TYR A 127 9.86 4.80 -10.39
C TYR A 127 9.02 3.52 -10.54
N GLY A 128 8.02 3.53 -11.41
CA GLY A 128 7.01 2.49 -11.53
C GLY A 128 6.00 2.53 -10.38
N HIS A 129 5.42 1.37 -10.12
CA HIS A 129 4.50 1.13 -9.02
C HIS A 129 5.21 1.28 -7.67
N SER A 130 4.64 2.06 -6.74
CA SER A 130 5.35 2.52 -5.55
C SER A 130 5.37 1.56 -4.36
N GLY A 131 4.65 0.45 -4.47
CA GLY A 131 4.50 -0.55 -3.42
C GLY A 131 4.24 -1.92 -4.00
N ILE A 132 3.87 -2.85 -3.14
CA ILE A 132 3.44 -4.19 -3.52
C ILE A 132 1.95 -4.27 -3.30
N ASP A 133 1.23 -4.59 -4.36
CA ASP A 133 -0.18 -4.90 -4.31
C ASP A 133 -0.35 -6.40 -4.04
N VAL A 134 -1.06 -6.74 -2.96
CA VAL A 134 -1.30 -8.12 -2.54
C VAL A 134 -2.80 -8.41 -2.52
N PRO A 135 -3.28 -9.49 -3.18
CA PRO A 135 -4.70 -9.83 -3.25
C PRO A 135 -5.15 -10.53 -1.96
N LEU A 136 -5.27 -9.78 -0.87
CA LEU A 136 -5.77 -10.29 0.41
C LEU A 136 -7.27 -10.56 0.35
N ASN A 137 -7.73 -11.55 1.11
CA ASN A 137 -9.16 -11.74 1.36
C ASN A 137 -9.78 -10.48 1.97
N GLN A 138 -11.03 -10.21 1.61
CA GLN A 138 -11.77 -9.12 2.25
C GLN A 138 -11.87 -9.36 3.75
N ASN A 139 -11.64 -8.30 4.54
CA ASN A 139 -11.56 -8.33 6.01
C ASN A 139 -10.33 -9.04 6.59
N SER A 140 -9.33 -9.40 5.79
CA SER A 140 -8.04 -9.85 6.34
C SER A 140 -7.42 -8.78 7.23
N PRO A 141 -6.95 -9.13 8.43
CA PRO A 141 -6.34 -8.16 9.35
C PRO A 141 -5.00 -7.68 8.81
N ILE A 142 -4.73 -6.40 9.06
CA ILE A 142 -3.50 -5.71 8.66
C ILE A 142 -2.87 -5.11 9.91
N TYR A 143 -1.58 -5.40 10.10
CA TYR A 143 -0.83 -5.12 11.31
C TYR A 143 0.29 -4.10 11.08
N ALA A 144 0.64 -3.39 12.14
CA ALA A 144 1.73 -2.43 12.14
C ALA A 144 3.08 -3.17 11.99
N VAL A 145 3.84 -2.85 10.94
CA VAL A 145 5.12 -3.52 10.66
C VAL A 145 6.22 -3.19 11.68
N ALA A 146 6.08 -2.09 12.40
CA ALA A 146 6.95 -1.68 13.49
C ALA A 146 6.19 -0.73 14.41
N ALA A 147 6.77 -0.39 15.55
CA ALA A 147 6.25 0.68 16.40
C ALA A 147 6.39 2.03 15.67
N GLY A 148 5.39 2.91 15.82
CA GLY A 148 5.38 4.19 15.12
C GLY A 148 4.10 4.98 15.28
N GLU A 149 4.13 6.25 14.87
CA GLU A 149 2.98 7.17 14.96
C GLU A 149 2.21 7.22 13.64
N ILE A 150 0.88 7.21 13.68
CA ILE A 150 0.05 7.48 12.52
C ILE A 150 0.10 8.97 12.19
N VAL A 151 0.72 9.33 11.07
CA VAL A 151 0.91 10.74 10.67
C VAL A 151 -0.07 11.18 9.59
N VAL A 152 -0.63 10.25 8.82
CA VAL A 152 -1.66 10.55 7.81
C VAL A 152 -2.72 9.46 7.81
N VAL A 153 -3.97 9.90 7.76
CA VAL A 153 -5.14 9.08 7.44
C VAL A 153 -5.96 9.84 6.40
N LYS A 154 -6.15 9.26 5.22
CA LYS A 154 -6.93 9.87 4.14
C LYS A 154 -7.68 8.80 3.35
N SER A 155 -8.69 9.19 2.59
CA SER A 155 -9.24 8.29 1.57
C SER A 155 -8.14 7.92 0.56
N ALA A 156 -8.14 6.68 0.08
CA ALA A 156 -7.22 6.28 -0.97
C ALA A 156 -7.36 7.20 -2.20
N ASP A 157 -6.26 7.48 -2.91
CA ASP A 157 -6.24 8.44 -4.04
C ASP A 157 -6.90 7.87 -5.32
N ASP A 158 -7.46 6.67 -5.25
CA ASP A 158 -8.15 5.98 -6.34
C ASP A 158 -9.59 5.59 -5.92
N PRO A 159 -10.48 5.24 -6.87
CA PRO A 159 -11.91 5.11 -6.58
C PRO A 159 -12.26 3.82 -5.82
N TRP A 160 -11.28 3.08 -5.30
CA TRP A 160 -11.50 1.81 -4.63
C TRP A 160 -11.70 2.01 -3.13
N ASP A 161 -12.72 1.37 -2.57
CA ASP A 161 -13.14 1.53 -1.18
C ASP A 161 -11.97 1.38 -0.19
N GLY A 162 -11.74 2.39 0.64
CA GLY A 162 -10.84 2.32 1.78
C GLY A 162 -10.06 3.61 2.09
N MET A 163 -9.13 3.47 3.01
CA MET A 163 -8.25 4.53 3.50
C MET A 163 -6.78 4.22 3.14
N GLY A 164 -6.01 5.26 2.92
CA GLY A 164 -4.55 5.27 3.01
C GLY A 164 -4.13 5.70 4.42
N VAL A 165 -3.30 4.90 5.07
CA VAL A 165 -2.73 5.14 6.41
C VAL A 165 -1.22 5.17 6.30
N TRP A 166 -0.61 6.24 6.80
CA TRP A 166 0.84 6.36 6.83
C TRP A 166 1.30 6.34 8.27
N GLN A 167 2.07 5.32 8.62
CA GLN A 167 2.69 5.16 9.92
C GLN A 167 4.15 5.57 9.83
N LEU A 168 4.55 6.63 10.53
CA LEU A 168 5.94 7.04 10.66
C LEU A 168 6.69 6.06 11.56
N LEU A 169 7.62 5.33 10.95
CA LEU A 169 8.57 4.46 11.60
C LEU A 169 9.77 5.32 11.98
N GLU A 170 9.98 5.49 13.28
CA GLU A 170 11.18 6.13 13.83
C GLU A 170 11.48 7.55 13.31
N PRO A 171 10.92 8.58 13.95
CA PRO A 171 11.28 9.95 13.63
C PRO A 171 12.76 10.20 13.98
N THR A 172 13.61 10.42 12.98
CA THR A 172 14.97 10.95 13.22
C THR A 172 14.89 12.41 13.68
N ARG A 173 13.88 13.12 13.16
CA ARG A 173 13.45 14.48 13.53
C ARG A 173 11.94 14.62 13.28
N PRO A 174 11.25 15.60 13.88
CA PRO A 174 9.88 15.90 13.50
C PRO A 174 9.78 16.15 11.99
N GLY A 175 8.89 15.42 11.30
CA GLY A 175 8.73 15.57 9.85
C GLY A 175 9.69 14.76 8.97
N GLU A 176 10.60 13.97 9.55
CA GLU A 176 11.60 13.14 8.84
C GLU A 176 11.60 11.71 9.40
N GLY A 177 11.78 10.71 8.54
CA GLY A 177 11.86 9.30 8.94
C GLY A 177 11.35 8.36 7.86
N TRP A 178 11.32 7.06 8.15
CA TRP A 178 10.65 6.11 7.29
C TRP A 178 9.17 6.09 7.60
N ALA A 179 8.36 5.72 6.63
CA ALA A 179 6.95 5.50 6.84
C ALA A 179 6.50 4.26 6.08
N PHE A 180 5.68 3.46 6.74
CA PHE A 180 4.96 2.39 6.10
C PHE A 180 3.56 2.86 5.72
N VAL A 181 3.22 2.66 4.46
CA VAL A 181 1.97 3.06 3.84
C VAL A 181 1.11 1.82 3.66
N TYR A 182 -0.11 1.89 4.17
CA TYR A 182 -1.15 0.87 4.02
C TYR A 182 -2.32 1.51 3.24
N GLU A 183 -2.70 0.99 2.07
CA GLU A 183 -3.85 1.52 1.32
C GLU A 183 -4.93 0.47 1.03
N HIS A 184 -6.13 0.96 0.74
CA HIS A 184 -7.35 0.18 0.54
C HIS A 184 -7.76 -0.65 1.76
N ILE A 185 -7.63 -0.03 2.95
CA ILE A 185 -7.96 -0.63 4.24
C ILE A 185 -9.15 0.06 4.93
N LEU A 186 -9.90 -0.69 5.73
CA LEU A 186 -10.83 -0.18 6.73
C LEU A 186 -10.08 -0.05 8.04
N LEU A 187 -10.11 1.13 8.65
CA LEU A 187 -9.40 1.38 9.91
C LEU A 187 -9.97 0.51 11.04
N ALA A 188 -9.08 -0.02 11.87
CA ALA A 188 -9.49 -0.58 13.15
C ALA A 188 -10.01 0.55 14.07
N PRO A 189 -10.91 0.23 15.02
CA PRO A 189 -11.36 1.21 16.00
C PRO A 189 -10.19 1.81 16.78
N GLY A 190 -10.16 3.14 16.90
CA GLY A 190 -9.11 3.87 17.63
C GLY A 190 -7.94 4.34 16.77
N ILE A 191 -7.83 3.90 15.52
CA ILE A 191 -6.78 4.38 14.61
C ILE A 191 -7.12 5.79 14.12
N ALA A 192 -6.26 6.75 14.48
CA ALA A 192 -6.36 8.15 14.10
C ALA A 192 -4.97 8.78 13.97
N VAL A 193 -4.87 9.95 13.32
CA VAL A 193 -3.62 10.72 13.30
C VAL A 193 -3.19 11.08 14.73
N GLY A 194 -1.91 10.89 15.03
CA GLY A 194 -1.32 11.06 16.36
C GLY A 194 -1.30 9.79 17.21
N GLU A 195 -1.97 8.72 16.78
CA GLU A 195 -1.95 7.45 17.51
C GLU A 195 -0.59 6.76 17.38
N VAL A 196 -0.09 6.23 18.49
CA VAL A 196 1.19 5.50 18.53
C VAL A 196 0.90 4.01 18.64
N LEU A 197 1.30 3.27 17.62
CA LEU A 197 1.16 1.82 17.56
C LEU A 197 2.44 1.13 18.01
N ALA A 198 2.29 -0.01 18.67
CA ALA A 198 3.35 -0.99 18.84
C ALA A 198 3.48 -1.88 17.58
N THR A 199 4.65 -2.51 17.43
CA THR A 199 4.86 -3.56 16.41
C THR A 199 3.81 -4.66 16.56
N GLY A 200 3.11 -4.97 15.47
CA GLY A 200 2.08 -6.02 15.44
C GLY A 200 0.69 -5.58 15.89
N ASP A 201 0.49 -4.31 16.27
CA ASP A 201 -0.85 -3.79 16.55
C ASP A 201 -1.73 -3.82 15.30
N LEU A 202 -3.03 -4.03 15.49
CA LEU A 202 -4.00 -4.03 14.39
C LEU A 202 -4.21 -2.60 13.87
N VAL A 203 -3.84 -2.36 12.61
CA VAL A 203 -4.07 -1.09 11.90
C VAL A 203 -5.47 -1.07 11.28
N GLY A 204 -5.92 -2.22 10.78
CA GLY A 204 -7.19 -2.30 10.08
C GLY A 204 -7.42 -3.62 9.39
N TYR A 205 -8.27 -3.58 8.38
CA TYR A 205 -8.70 -4.74 7.62
C TYR A 205 -8.71 -4.42 6.14
N LYS A 206 -8.45 -5.41 5.28
CA LYS A 206 -8.61 -5.25 3.83
C LYS A 206 -10.04 -4.80 3.51
N ALA A 207 -10.20 -3.63 2.89
CA ALA A 207 -11.51 -3.03 2.62
C ALA A 207 -12.19 -3.60 1.38
N ALA A 208 -11.49 -3.52 0.26
CA ALA A 208 -12.06 -3.80 -1.04
C ALA A 208 -12.49 -5.28 -1.16
N PRO A 209 -13.55 -5.56 -1.94
CA PRO A 209 -13.97 -6.92 -2.26
C PRO A 209 -12.86 -7.72 -2.91
N SER A 210 -13.09 -9.03 -2.97
CA SER A 210 -12.21 -9.93 -3.68
C SER A 210 -12.12 -9.56 -5.17
N GLY A 211 -10.91 -9.38 -5.68
CA GLY A 211 -10.62 -8.82 -7.00
C GLY A 211 -9.58 -7.70 -6.94
N PHE A 212 -9.49 -7.05 -5.78
CA PHE A 212 -8.66 -5.88 -5.53
C PHE A 212 -7.58 -6.18 -4.49
N THR A 213 -6.49 -5.41 -4.56
CA THR A 213 -5.29 -5.62 -3.76
C THR A 213 -5.23 -4.64 -2.59
N ALA A 214 -4.60 -5.05 -1.49
CA ALA A 214 -4.05 -4.09 -0.52
C ALA A 214 -2.71 -3.60 -1.05
N HIS A 215 -2.43 -2.31 -0.89
CA HIS A 215 -1.15 -1.72 -1.29
C HIS A 215 -0.28 -1.51 -0.05
N PHE A 216 0.94 -2.04 -0.09
CA PHE A 216 1.93 -1.90 0.98
C PHE A 216 3.22 -1.31 0.45
N GLN A 217 3.66 -0.21 1.06
CA GLN A 217 4.81 0.55 0.59
C GLN A 217 5.66 1.04 1.76
N LEU A 218 6.98 0.90 1.64
CA LEU A 218 7.95 1.54 2.54
C LEU A 218 8.54 2.78 1.86
N SER A 219 8.42 3.91 2.54
CA SER A 219 8.70 5.23 2.00
C SER A 219 9.59 6.04 2.92
N ALA A 220 10.59 6.72 2.37
CA ALA A 220 11.26 7.78 3.12
C ALA A 220 10.39 9.05 3.14
N MET A 221 10.21 9.67 4.30
CA MET A 221 9.57 10.98 4.48
C MET A 221 10.58 12.02 4.95
N PHE A 222 10.48 13.23 4.40
CA PHE A 222 11.36 14.36 4.70
C PHE A 222 10.58 15.69 4.63
N ASN A 223 11.13 16.76 5.21
CA ASN A 223 10.61 18.13 5.06
C ASN A 223 9.09 18.26 5.36
N ASN A 224 8.71 18.03 6.62
CA ASN A 224 7.31 18.05 7.11
C ASN A 224 6.45 16.93 6.50
N TYR A 225 6.91 15.67 6.62
CA TYR A 225 6.18 14.46 6.21
C TYR A 225 5.88 14.40 4.70
N LYS A 226 6.68 15.08 3.88
CA LYS A 226 6.60 14.95 2.42
C LYS A 226 7.36 13.72 1.99
N PHE A 227 6.85 13.03 0.97
CA PHE A 227 7.49 11.84 0.43
C PHE A 227 8.84 12.16 -0.24
N SER A 228 9.91 11.57 0.28
CA SER A 228 11.27 11.54 -0.28
C SER A 228 11.44 10.30 -1.15
N ARG A 229 12.26 10.42 -2.19
CA ARG A 229 12.45 9.47 -3.32
C ARG A 229 13.04 8.09 -2.96
N GLY A 230 12.69 7.48 -1.83
CA GLY A 230 13.09 6.11 -1.48
C GLY A 230 11.87 5.21 -1.51
N MET A 231 11.67 4.50 -2.62
CA MET A 231 10.77 3.35 -2.67
C MET A 231 11.66 2.14 -2.42
N GLU A 232 11.63 1.68 -1.19
CA GLU A 232 12.43 0.54 -0.77
C GLU A 232 11.60 -0.73 -0.86
N CYS A 233 12.26 -1.82 -1.25
CA CYS A 233 11.63 -3.14 -1.23
C CYS A 233 11.42 -3.55 0.23
N TRP A 234 10.24 -3.25 0.80
CA TRP A 234 9.95 -3.54 2.20
C TRP A 234 10.19 -5.00 2.63
N PRO A 235 10.04 -6.03 1.77
CA PRO A 235 10.47 -7.40 2.10
C PRO A 235 11.92 -7.52 2.55
N ASP A 236 12.83 -6.66 2.04
CA ASP A 236 14.26 -6.68 2.39
C ASP A 236 14.52 -6.16 3.81
N TYR A 237 13.53 -5.50 4.42
CA TYR A 237 13.60 -4.91 5.76
C TYR A 237 12.87 -5.74 6.82
N LEU A 238 12.26 -6.85 6.43
CA LEU A 238 11.66 -7.79 7.36
C LEU A 238 12.72 -8.44 8.25
N ASN A 239 12.37 -8.68 9.51
CA ASN A 239 13.17 -9.55 10.37
C ASN A 239 13.23 -10.98 9.80
N GLU A 240 14.20 -11.77 10.28
CA GLU A 240 14.49 -13.11 9.76
C GLU A 240 13.26 -14.03 9.75
N SER A 241 12.44 -14.01 10.81
CA SER A 241 11.24 -14.83 10.91
C SER A 241 10.18 -14.43 9.88
N ALA A 242 9.90 -13.13 9.77
CA ALA A 242 8.92 -12.58 8.82
C ALA A 242 9.37 -12.80 7.37
N SER A 243 10.64 -12.54 7.08
CA SER A 243 11.27 -12.77 5.77
C SER A 243 11.18 -14.24 5.36
N THR A 244 11.51 -15.16 6.27
CA THR A 244 11.40 -16.61 6.02
C THR A 244 9.97 -17.01 5.66
N VAL A 245 8.98 -16.51 6.38
CA VAL A 245 7.56 -16.79 6.12
C VAL A 245 7.13 -16.25 4.75
N LEU A 246 7.42 -14.98 4.44
CA LEU A 246 7.05 -14.37 3.17
C LEU A 246 7.73 -15.07 1.98
N PHE A 247 9.04 -15.28 2.03
CA PHE A 247 9.76 -15.87 0.89
C PHE A 247 9.48 -17.36 0.72
N SER A 248 9.19 -18.09 1.81
CA SER A 248 8.71 -19.48 1.69
C SER A 248 7.37 -19.52 0.96
N TRP A 249 6.44 -18.66 1.34
CA TRP A 249 5.15 -18.52 0.66
C TRP A 249 5.34 -18.08 -0.81
N TRP A 250 6.17 -17.07 -1.06
CA TRP A 250 6.40 -16.54 -2.41
C TRP A 250 7.06 -17.56 -3.32
N ASN A 251 8.01 -18.35 -2.84
CA ASN A 251 8.67 -19.38 -3.65
C ASN A 251 7.69 -20.47 -4.13
N VAL A 252 6.67 -20.79 -3.34
CA VAL A 252 5.60 -21.69 -3.77
C VAL A 252 4.70 -21.03 -4.81
N HIS A 253 4.34 -19.76 -4.60
CA HIS A 253 3.37 -19.06 -5.45
C HIS A 253 3.96 -18.56 -6.78
N ARG A 254 5.22 -18.12 -6.79
CA ARG A 254 5.90 -17.53 -7.96
C ARG A 254 6.07 -18.49 -9.13
N ALA A 255 6.03 -19.79 -8.85
CA ALA A 255 6.10 -20.86 -9.84
C ALA A 255 4.74 -21.53 -10.09
N SER A 256 3.66 -21.08 -9.45
CA SER A 256 2.35 -21.68 -9.60
C SER A 256 1.79 -21.42 -11.00
N GLU A 257 1.10 -22.42 -11.57
CA GLU A 257 0.38 -22.28 -12.86
C GLU A 257 -0.59 -21.11 -12.85
N ARG A 258 -1.11 -20.77 -11.67
CA ARG A 258 -2.04 -19.67 -11.46
C ARG A 258 -1.38 -18.31 -11.59
N LEU A 259 -0.27 -18.06 -10.90
CA LEU A 259 0.44 -16.78 -11.08
C LEU A 259 0.89 -16.64 -12.53
N ILE A 260 1.48 -17.70 -13.09
CA ILE A 260 1.93 -17.73 -14.48
C ILE A 260 0.74 -17.46 -15.42
N GLY A 261 -0.40 -18.10 -15.18
CA GLY A 261 -1.63 -17.92 -15.94
C GLY A 261 -2.15 -16.48 -15.87
N ASN A 262 -2.24 -15.90 -14.68
CA ASN A 262 -2.66 -14.51 -14.49
C ASN A 262 -1.70 -13.54 -15.21
N TRP A 263 -0.39 -13.65 -14.96
CA TRP A 263 0.62 -12.78 -15.58
C TRP A 263 0.72 -12.98 -17.10
N SER A 264 0.42 -14.18 -17.61
CA SER A 264 0.39 -14.47 -19.06
C SER A 264 -0.89 -13.98 -19.73
N GLY A 265 -2.04 -14.09 -19.05
CA GLY A 265 -3.37 -13.81 -19.59
C GLY A 265 -3.76 -12.32 -19.59
N ASN A 266 -3.05 -11.49 -18.81
CA ASN A 266 -3.41 -10.08 -18.64
C ASN A 266 -3.25 -9.20 -19.89
N GLN A 267 -2.77 -9.71 -21.02
CA GLN A 267 -2.67 -8.94 -22.27
C GLN A 267 -4.01 -8.76 -23.01
N GLU A 268 -5.06 -9.54 -22.69
CA GLU A 268 -6.28 -9.56 -23.53
C GLU A 268 -7.33 -8.48 -23.22
N ASP A 269 -7.27 -7.75 -22.10
CA ASP A 269 -8.36 -6.85 -21.69
C ASP A 269 -7.92 -5.52 -21.03
N GLY A 270 -6.74 -4.98 -21.37
CA GLY A 270 -6.25 -3.74 -20.75
C GLY A 270 -5.85 -3.89 -19.27
N ARG A 271 -5.49 -5.12 -18.87
CA ARG A 271 -4.93 -5.45 -17.55
C ARG A 271 -3.38 -5.47 -17.60
N TYR A 272 -2.75 -5.58 -16.45
CA TYR A 272 -1.32 -5.31 -16.26
C TYR A 272 -0.39 -6.25 -17.06
N PRO A 273 0.59 -5.72 -17.82
CA PRO A 273 1.39 -6.50 -18.79
C PRO A 273 2.57 -7.26 -18.16
N PHE A 274 2.33 -8.15 -17.19
CA PHE A 274 3.41 -8.85 -16.50
C PHE A 274 4.04 -10.02 -17.27
N ARG A 275 3.57 -10.32 -18.48
CA ARG A 275 4.06 -11.46 -19.27
C ARG A 275 5.57 -11.40 -19.51
N SER A 276 6.12 -10.20 -19.74
CA SER A 276 7.55 -10.00 -19.96
C SER A 276 8.39 -10.46 -18.77
N LEU A 277 7.87 -10.32 -17.54
CA LEU A 277 8.51 -10.77 -16.30
C LEU A 277 8.62 -12.31 -16.18
N LEU A 278 7.91 -13.05 -17.03
CA LEU A 278 8.02 -14.51 -17.13
C LEU A 278 9.14 -14.96 -18.09
N ASP A 279 9.65 -14.05 -18.92
CA ASP A 279 10.74 -14.36 -19.85
C ASP A 279 12.09 -14.39 -19.12
N LYS A 280 12.58 -15.60 -18.85
CA LYS A 280 13.86 -15.82 -18.17
C LYS A 280 15.09 -15.36 -18.96
N SER A 281 14.95 -15.04 -20.26
CA SER A 281 16.04 -14.43 -21.02
C SER A 281 16.21 -12.94 -20.71
N VAL A 282 15.13 -12.28 -20.25
CA VAL A 282 15.12 -10.87 -19.86
C VAL A 282 15.24 -10.73 -18.34
N TYR A 283 14.48 -11.55 -17.60
CA TYR A 283 14.43 -11.58 -16.14
C TYR A 283 14.88 -12.97 -15.64
N PRO A 284 16.20 -13.20 -15.49
CA PRO A 284 16.74 -14.54 -15.19
C PRO A 284 16.21 -15.13 -13.89
N ASP A 285 15.91 -14.27 -12.93
CA ASP A 285 15.34 -14.67 -11.65
C ASP A 285 13.84 -15.00 -11.74
N GLY A 286 13.15 -14.63 -12.82
CA GLY A 286 11.70 -14.77 -13.00
C GLY A 286 10.89 -13.83 -12.10
N PRO A 287 9.63 -14.19 -11.74
CA PRO A 287 8.74 -13.32 -10.96
C PRO A 287 9.31 -12.91 -9.60
N GLN A 288 9.51 -11.62 -9.37
CA GLN A 288 9.93 -11.04 -8.09
C GLN A 288 8.82 -10.17 -7.49
N LEU A 289 8.89 -9.92 -6.18
CA LEU A 289 8.00 -8.98 -5.49
C LEU A 289 8.45 -7.51 -5.68
N CYS A 290 9.73 -7.31 -5.98
CA CYS A 290 10.34 -6.00 -6.20
C CYS A 290 11.22 -6.08 -7.42
N TYR A 291 11.16 -5.05 -8.27
CA TYR A 291 12.05 -4.85 -9.41
C TYR A 291 12.78 -3.52 -9.26
N PRO A 292 13.88 -3.29 -9.99
CA PRO A 292 14.49 -1.97 -10.09
C PRO A 292 13.44 -0.91 -10.43
N PRO A 293 13.44 0.27 -9.78
CA PRO A 293 12.49 1.33 -10.08
C PRO A 293 12.49 1.71 -11.56
N GLY A 294 11.30 1.83 -12.16
CA GLY A 294 11.14 2.16 -13.58
C GLY A 294 11.29 0.96 -14.52
N THR A 295 11.22 -0.27 -14.02
CA THR A 295 11.25 -1.48 -14.86
C THR A 295 10.01 -1.51 -15.75
N ASP A 296 10.16 -1.19 -17.04
CA ASP A 296 9.04 -1.14 -17.98
C ASP A 296 8.64 -2.54 -18.44
N VAL A 297 7.39 -2.90 -18.15
CA VAL A 297 6.84 -4.24 -18.47
C VAL A 297 5.76 -4.19 -19.54
N ARG A 298 5.42 -3.00 -20.04
CA ARG A 298 4.38 -2.76 -21.06
C ARG A 298 4.68 -3.39 -22.42
#